data_AF-A0A2C6AE43-F1
#
_entry.id   AF-A0A2C6AE43-F1
#
_cell.length_a   1.000
_cell.length_b   1.000
_cell.length_c   1.000
_cell.angle_alpha   90.00
_cell.angle_beta   90.00
_cell.angle_gamma   90.00
#
_symmetry.space_group_name_H-M   'P 1'
#
loop_
_entity.id
_entity.type
_entity.pdbx_description
1 polymer ?
#
loop_
_entity_poly.entity_id
_entity_poly.type
_entity_poly.pdbx_seq_one_letter_code
_entity_poly.pdbx_strand_id
1 'polypeptide(L)'
;MIFTEDLASLIRHTVANFNTEPDKKAIARVSERLSTLQQAREQRTREAEAALRRLARQLKAAAARHDDLVAAHASAADHASHIATLDTRKFRAAKAASDAEMEAERLAGRAADAVSDAAPADFDTEFLSLTLAVKTVPDVDAAIAHINAHGSHHTDAILTADAAAAERFMDRVDSAGVYWNASTRVADGMRYGFGTEVGISTNKIHARGPVGLDGLTIYKFKLRGAYQPTAAYGDADGKRPWKHEKLPI
;
A
#
# COMPACT_ATOMS: atom_id res chain seq x y z
N MET A 1 -139.11 -12.34 -18.75
CA MET A 1 -138.94 -13.16 -17.53
C MET A 1 -137.86 -14.21 -17.77
N ILE A 2 -136.63 -13.91 -17.33
CA ILE A 2 -135.52 -14.85 -17.05
C ILE A 2 -134.68 -14.02 -16.06
N PHE A 3 -134.92 -14.03 -14.75
CA PHE A 3 -134.55 -15.01 -13.77
C PHE A 3 -135.50 -14.91 -12.55
N THR A 4 -135.80 -16.04 -11.91
CA THR A 4 -136.76 -16.14 -10.80
C THR A 4 -136.14 -15.93 -9.41
N GLU A 5 -134.83 -15.71 -9.31
CA GLU A 5 -134.13 -15.47 -8.04
C GLU A 5 -133.44 -14.11 -8.01
N ASP A 6 -133.47 -13.46 -6.85
CA ASP A 6 -132.81 -12.19 -6.57
C ASP A 6 -131.29 -12.31 -6.77
N LEU A 7 -130.74 -11.52 -7.70
CA LEU A 7 -129.34 -11.53 -8.10
C LEU A 7 -128.39 -11.34 -6.89
N ALA A 8 -128.83 -10.60 -5.87
CA ALA A 8 -128.04 -10.38 -4.67
C ALA A 8 -127.82 -11.67 -3.86
N SER A 9 -128.78 -12.60 -3.86
CA SER A 9 -128.62 -13.90 -3.19
C SER A 9 -127.69 -14.83 -3.97
N LEU A 10 -127.75 -14.83 -5.31
CA LEU A 10 -126.83 -15.61 -6.14
C LEU A 10 -125.38 -15.15 -5.96
N ILE A 11 -125.15 -13.83 -5.87
CA ILE A 11 -123.82 -13.26 -5.60
C ILE A 11 -123.33 -13.67 -4.20
N ARG A 12 -124.17 -13.57 -3.17
CA ARG A 12 -123.78 -13.96 -1.80
C ARG A 12 -123.44 -15.44 -1.68
N HIS A 13 -124.22 -16.33 -2.32
CA HIS A 13 -123.96 -17.77 -2.30
C HIS A 13 -122.68 -18.14 -3.05
N THR A 14 -122.41 -17.45 -4.15
CA THR A 14 -121.19 -17.64 -4.95
C THR A 14 -119.96 -17.16 -4.19
N VAL A 15 -120.03 -16.01 -3.51
CA VAL A 15 -118.93 -15.46 -2.70
C VAL A 15 -118.63 -16.33 -1.47
N ALA A 16 -119.65 -16.89 -0.82
CA ALA A 16 -119.45 -17.79 0.32
C ALA A 16 -118.81 -19.15 -0.05
N ASN A 17 -118.95 -19.60 -1.30
CA ASN A 17 -118.31 -20.81 -1.82
C ASN A 17 -116.82 -20.61 -2.15
N PHE A 18 -116.33 -19.37 -2.25
CA PHE A 18 -114.90 -19.12 -2.35
C PHE A 18 -114.28 -19.17 -0.95
N ASN A 19 -113.47 -20.20 -0.70
CA ASN A 19 -112.71 -20.34 0.54
C ASN A 19 -111.67 -19.20 0.64
N THR A 20 -112.07 -18.09 1.25
CA THR A 20 -111.33 -16.82 1.32
C THR A 20 -110.43 -16.71 2.55
N GLU A 21 -110.35 -17.74 3.39
CA GLU A 21 -109.36 -17.76 4.47
C GLU A 21 -107.94 -17.95 3.91
N PRO A 22 -106.95 -17.16 4.34
CA PRO A 22 -105.57 -17.34 3.89
C PRO A 22 -105.05 -18.73 4.27
N ASP A 23 -104.45 -19.44 3.31
CA ASP A 23 -103.78 -20.72 3.59
C ASP A 23 -102.67 -20.50 4.63
N LYS A 24 -102.95 -20.90 5.88
CA LYS A 24 -102.04 -20.76 7.02
C LYS A 24 -100.67 -21.40 6.74
N LYS A 25 -100.60 -22.44 5.90
CA LYS A 25 -99.35 -23.08 5.49
C LYS A 25 -98.55 -22.24 4.49
N ALA A 26 -99.19 -21.40 3.68
CA ALA A 26 -98.52 -20.47 2.79
C ALA A 26 -97.91 -19.30 3.57
N ILE A 27 -98.66 -18.72 4.51
CA ILE A 27 -98.16 -17.62 5.37
C ILE A 27 -96.97 -18.08 6.22
N ALA A 28 -97.05 -19.27 6.82
CA ALA A 28 -95.94 -19.83 7.62
C ALA A 28 -94.66 -19.97 6.79
N ARG A 29 -94.76 -20.49 5.55
CA ARG A 29 -93.61 -20.62 4.64
C ARG A 29 -93.02 -19.27 4.23
N VAL A 30 -93.86 -18.27 3.98
CA VAL A 30 -93.40 -16.91 3.65
C VAL A 30 -92.69 -16.26 4.85
N SER A 31 -93.23 -16.42 6.05
CA SER A 31 -92.62 -15.92 7.28
C SER A 31 -91.26 -16.58 7.56
N GLU A 32 -91.15 -17.89 7.39
CA GLU A 32 -89.89 -18.63 7.53
C GLU A 32 -88.85 -18.19 6.48
N ARG A 33 -89.26 -17.99 5.22
CA ARG A 33 -88.41 -17.44 4.14
C ARG A 33 -87.94 -16.01 4.44
N LEU A 34 -88.79 -15.17 5.02
CA LEU A 34 -88.45 -13.80 5.43
C LEU A 34 -87.45 -13.81 6.59
N SER A 35 -87.65 -14.68 7.59
CA SER A 35 -86.73 -14.84 8.71
C SER A 35 -85.34 -15.32 8.26
N THR A 36 -85.28 -16.30 7.36
CA THR A 36 -84.00 -16.78 6.80
C THR A 36 -83.30 -15.71 5.95
N LEU A 37 -84.05 -14.91 5.19
CA LEU A 37 -83.50 -13.75 4.47
C LEU A 37 -82.97 -12.66 5.41
N GLN A 38 -83.67 -12.37 6.50
CA GLN A 38 -83.21 -11.40 7.50
C GLN A 38 -81.93 -11.86 8.18
N GLN A 39 -81.86 -13.13 8.61
CA GLN A 39 -80.64 -13.70 9.20
C GLN A 39 -79.47 -13.67 8.22
N ALA A 40 -79.68 -14.03 6.94
CA ALA A 40 -78.63 -13.96 5.92
C ALA A 40 -78.15 -12.52 5.67
N ARG A 41 -79.06 -11.52 5.71
CA ARG A 41 -78.71 -10.10 5.59
C ARG A 41 -77.90 -9.61 6.79
N GLU A 42 -78.30 -9.97 8.01
CA GLU A 42 -77.56 -9.61 9.22
C GLU A 42 -76.17 -10.21 9.22
N GLN A 43 -76.03 -11.47 8.82
CA GLN A 43 -74.74 -12.13 8.71
C GLN A 43 -73.82 -11.44 7.69
N ARG A 44 -74.34 -11.11 6.50
CA ARG A 44 -73.57 -10.34 5.49
C ARG A 44 -73.14 -8.97 6.01
N THR A 45 -74.01 -8.28 6.75
CA THR A 45 -73.69 -6.98 7.34
C THR A 45 -72.55 -7.11 8.35
N ARG A 46 -72.60 -8.14 9.23
CA ARG A 46 -71.53 -8.41 10.21
C ARG A 46 -70.21 -8.78 9.54
N GLU A 47 -70.23 -9.60 8.49
CA GLU A 47 -69.05 -9.96 7.71
C GLU A 47 -68.42 -8.73 7.03
N ALA A 48 -69.23 -7.85 6.44
CA ALA A 48 -68.78 -6.61 5.83
C ALA A 48 -68.16 -5.65 6.86
N GLU A 49 -68.76 -5.49 8.04
CA GLU A 49 -68.20 -4.68 9.13
C GLU A 49 -66.86 -5.23 9.64
N ALA A 50 -66.75 -6.55 9.80
CA ALA A 50 -65.52 -7.20 10.22
C ALA A 50 -64.40 -7.00 9.18
N ALA A 51 -64.73 -7.11 7.88
CA ALA A 51 -63.80 -6.85 6.78
C ALA A 51 -63.32 -5.39 6.76
N LEU A 52 -64.24 -4.42 6.91
CA LEU A 52 -63.89 -2.99 6.99
C LEU A 52 -62.97 -2.69 8.18
N ARG A 53 -63.25 -3.26 9.36
CA ARG A 53 -62.37 -3.11 10.55
C ARG A 53 -60.98 -3.72 10.33
N ARG A 54 -60.87 -4.80 9.56
CA ARG A 54 -59.57 -5.41 9.20
C ARG A 54 -58.80 -4.51 8.23
N LEU A 55 -59.45 -4.03 7.18
CA LEU A 55 -58.83 -3.14 6.19
C LEU A 55 -58.38 -1.82 6.81
N ALA A 56 -59.19 -1.22 7.70
CA ALA A 56 -58.81 0.01 8.41
C ALA A 56 -57.54 -0.17 9.26
N ARG A 57 -57.40 -1.31 9.95
CA ARG A 57 -56.18 -1.65 10.70
C ARG A 57 -54.97 -1.84 9.77
N GLN A 58 -55.15 -2.50 8.63
CA GLN A 58 -54.08 -2.69 7.64
C GLN A 58 -53.63 -1.36 7.03
N LEU A 59 -54.57 -0.46 6.71
CA LEU A 59 -54.26 0.87 6.19
C LEU A 59 -53.47 1.69 7.21
N LYS A 60 -53.88 1.67 8.49
CA LYS A 60 -53.18 2.37 9.56
C LYS A 60 -51.74 1.86 9.74
N ALA A 61 -51.54 0.54 9.67
CA ALA A 61 -50.20 -0.06 9.72
C ALA A 61 -49.35 0.28 8.49
N ALA A 62 -49.97 0.38 7.30
CA ALA A 62 -49.27 0.80 6.09
C ALA A 62 -48.84 2.28 6.13
N ALA A 63 -49.71 3.16 6.64
CA ALA A 63 -49.40 4.57 6.82
C ALA A 63 -48.25 4.79 7.83
N ALA A 64 -48.28 4.12 8.98
CA ALA A 64 -47.18 4.20 9.94
C ALA A 64 -45.83 3.75 9.35
N ARG A 65 -45.82 2.64 8.59
CA ARG A 65 -44.60 2.18 7.89
C ARG A 65 -44.10 3.17 6.84
N HIS A 66 -45.02 3.85 6.14
CA HIS A 66 -44.64 4.90 5.20
C HIS A 66 -43.96 6.06 5.92
N ASP A 67 -44.53 6.53 7.03
CA ASP A 67 -43.98 7.65 7.80
C ASP A 67 -42.61 7.31 8.39
N ASP A 68 -42.42 6.08 8.89
CA ASP A 68 -41.11 5.59 9.36
C ASP A 68 -40.06 5.55 8.23
N LEU A 69 -40.44 5.10 7.03
CA LEU A 69 -39.55 5.04 5.86
C LEU A 69 -39.17 6.44 5.33
N VAL A 70 -40.11 7.38 5.40
CA VAL A 70 -39.88 8.79 5.04
C VAL A 70 -38.96 9.46 6.07
N ALA A 71 -39.14 9.19 7.37
CA ALA A 71 -38.27 9.71 8.42
C ALA A 71 -36.85 9.10 8.40
N ALA A 72 -36.72 7.81 8.03
CA ALA A 72 -35.44 7.13 7.91
C ALA A 72 -34.62 7.56 6.69
N HIS A 73 -35.26 8.10 5.64
CA HIS A 73 -34.55 8.78 4.57
C HIS A 73 -34.06 10.14 5.09
N ALA A 74 -32.81 10.16 5.57
CA ALA A 74 -32.05 11.39 5.73
C ALA A 74 -32.16 12.20 4.41
N SER A 75 -32.36 13.50 4.57
CA SER A 75 -32.83 14.39 3.50
C SER A 75 -32.04 14.21 2.21
N ALA A 76 -32.68 14.38 1.05
CA ALA A 76 -32.00 14.37 -0.25
C ALA A 76 -30.79 15.35 -0.32
N ALA A 77 -30.74 16.35 0.58
CA ALA A 77 -29.62 17.26 0.76
C ALA A 77 -28.34 16.58 1.31
N ASP A 78 -28.46 15.59 2.20
CA ASP A 78 -27.31 14.86 2.75
C ASP A 78 -26.65 13.98 1.69
N HIS A 79 -27.46 13.31 0.85
CA HIS A 79 -26.96 12.53 -0.28
C HIS A 79 -26.30 13.42 -1.33
N ALA A 80 -26.87 14.58 -1.64
CA ALA A 80 -26.28 15.52 -2.61
C ALA A 80 -24.91 16.03 -2.16
N SER A 81 -24.76 16.39 -0.88
CA SER A 81 -23.49 16.83 -0.30
C SER A 81 -22.43 15.71 -0.30
N HIS A 82 -22.84 14.49 0.03
CA HIS A 82 -21.94 13.33 0.02
C HIS A 82 -21.47 12.98 -1.40
N ILE A 83 -22.37 12.99 -2.38
CA ILE A 83 -22.05 12.75 -3.79
C ILE A 83 -21.08 13.82 -4.31
N ALA A 84 -21.34 15.11 -4.06
CA ALA A 84 -20.46 16.19 -4.48
C ALA A 84 -19.05 16.09 -3.86
N THR A 85 -18.97 15.64 -2.59
CA THR A 85 -17.71 15.39 -1.90
C THR A 85 -16.94 14.23 -2.53
N LEU A 86 -17.61 13.12 -2.85
CA LEU A 86 -17.01 11.96 -3.49
C LEU A 86 -16.54 12.29 -4.91
N ASP A 87 -17.32 13.02 -5.70
CA ASP A 87 -16.93 13.44 -7.05
C ASP A 87 -15.71 14.36 -7.02
N THR A 88 -15.66 15.30 -6.08
CA THR A 88 -14.49 16.18 -5.89
C THR A 88 -13.25 15.37 -5.53
N ARG A 89 -13.38 14.36 -4.65
CA ARG A 89 -12.27 13.47 -4.28
C ARG A 89 -11.80 12.62 -5.44
N LYS A 90 -12.73 12.03 -6.20
CA LYS A 90 -12.43 11.23 -7.40
C LYS A 90 -11.68 12.07 -8.43
N PHE A 91 -12.13 13.30 -8.69
CA PHE A 91 -11.48 14.20 -9.64
C PHE A 91 -10.07 14.58 -9.18
N ARG A 92 -9.87 14.91 -7.90
CA ARG A 92 -8.54 15.20 -7.34
C ARG A 92 -7.59 14.01 -7.42
N ALA A 93 -8.08 12.82 -7.09
CA ALA A 93 -7.28 11.59 -7.18
C ALA A 93 -6.89 11.27 -8.63
N ALA A 94 -7.83 11.38 -9.57
CA ALA A 94 -7.56 11.17 -10.99
C ALA A 94 -6.56 12.20 -11.54
N LYS A 95 -6.70 13.47 -11.15
CA LYS A 95 -5.76 14.52 -11.53
C LYS A 95 -4.36 14.26 -10.96
N ALA A 96 -4.24 13.90 -9.69
CA ALA A 96 -2.95 13.59 -9.06
C ALA A 96 -2.27 12.38 -9.71
N ALA A 97 -3.04 11.35 -10.08
CA ALA A 97 -2.52 10.19 -10.81
C ALA A 97 -2.01 10.57 -12.20
N SER A 98 -2.77 11.37 -12.96
CA SER A 98 -2.37 11.85 -14.28
C SER A 98 -1.15 12.78 -14.22
N ASP A 99 -1.08 13.68 -13.23
CA ASP A 99 0.08 14.53 -13.00
C ASP A 99 1.33 13.70 -12.67
N ALA A 100 1.18 12.61 -11.89
CA ALA A 100 2.26 11.69 -11.57
C ALA A 100 2.72 10.86 -12.78
N GLU A 101 1.79 10.41 -13.64
CA GLU A 101 2.12 9.71 -14.89
C GLU A 101 2.88 10.62 -15.86
N MET A 102 2.43 11.86 -16.06
CA MET A 102 3.14 12.84 -16.90
C MET A 102 4.55 13.15 -16.37
N GLU A 103 4.70 13.26 -15.05
CA GLU A 103 6.01 13.51 -14.44
C GLU A 103 6.94 12.28 -14.57
N ALA A 104 6.40 11.07 -14.41
CA ALA A 104 7.14 9.83 -14.62
C ALA A 104 7.61 9.70 -16.07
N GLU A 105 6.76 10.00 -17.05
CA GLU A 105 7.10 9.96 -18.48
C GLU A 105 8.12 11.04 -18.85
N ARG A 106 8.02 12.24 -18.28
CA ARG A 106 9.00 13.32 -18.44
C ARG A 106 10.38 12.93 -17.88
N LEU A 107 10.41 12.30 -16.71
CA LEU A 107 11.66 11.81 -16.09
C LEU A 107 12.25 10.64 -16.89
N ALA A 108 11.42 9.72 -17.39
CA ALA A 108 11.85 8.63 -18.24
C ALA A 108 12.47 9.13 -19.56
N GLY A 109 11.87 10.14 -20.20
CA GLY A 109 12.41 10.76 -21.40
C GLY A 109 13.78 11.42 -21.18
N ARG A 110 13.97 12.10 -20.04
CA ARG A 110 15.29 12.68 -19.68
C ARG A 110 16.34 11.63 -19.31
N ALA A 111 15.92 10.50 -18.75
CA ALA A 111 16.81 9.39 -18.44
C ALA A 111 17.27 8.66 -19.70
N ALA A 112 16.41 8.54 -20.72
CA ALA A 112 16.74 7.89 -21.98
C ALA A 112 17.89 8.58 -22.74
N ASP A 113 17.96 9.92 -22.71
CA ASP A 113 19.06 10.68 -23.30
C ASP A 113 20.35 10.67 -22.44
N ALA A 114 20.26 10.24 -21.19
CA ALA A 114 21.37 10.24 -20.23
C ALA A 114 22.07 8.87 -20.09
N VAL A 115 21.55 7.83 -20.73
CA VAL A 115 22.07 6.45 -20.63
C VAL A 115 22.57 6.01 -22.00
N SER A 116 23.82 5.57 -22.05
CA SER A 116 24.42 4.97 -23.24
C SER A 116 25.25 3.75 -22.84
N ASP A 117 25.46 2.84 -23.78
CA ASP A 117 26.27 1.65 -23.55
C ASP A 117 27.73 2.05 -23.26
N ALA A 118 28.26 1.58 -22.14
CA ALA A 118 29.65 1.83 -21.78
C ALA A 118 30.60 1.11 -22.75
N ALA A 119 31.57 1.84 -23.28
CA ALA A 119 32.66 1.30 -24.06
C ALA A 119 33.75 0.71 -23.15
N PRO A 120 34.59 -0.24 -23.61
CA PRO A 120 35.66 -0.79 -22.79
C PRO A 120 36.61 0.25 -22.18
N ALA A 121 36.92 1.32 -22.91
CA ALA A 121 37.79 2.41 -22.46
C ALA A 121 37.18 3.25 -21.32
N ASP A 122 35.86 3.24 -21.15
CA ASP A 122 35.18 4.00 -20.10
C ASP A 122 35.54 3.48 -18.71
N PHE A 123 35.88 2.19 -18.58
CA PHE A 123 36.29 1.59 -17.31
C PHE A 123 37.71 2.02 -16.88
N ASP A 124 38.52 2.51 -17.81
CA ASP A 124 39.88 3.02 -17.56
C ASP A 124 39.91 4.57 -17.51
N THR A 125 38.74 5.22 -17.58
CA THR A 125 38.64 6.68 -17.75
C THR A 125 38.11 7.36 -16.48
N GLU A 126 38.85 8.36 -16.00
CA GLU A 126 38.36 9.28 -14.96
C GLU A 126 37.62 10.46 -15.61
N PHE A 127 36.30 10.53 -15.44
CA PHE A 127 35.46 11.51 -16.15
C PHE A 127 35.47 12.93 -15.58
N LEU A 128 35.77 13.09 -14.28
CA LEU A 128 35.70 14.37 -13.55
C LEU A 128 34.42 15.20 -13.83
N SER A 129 33.29 14.52 -14.01
CA SER A 129 32.01 15.11 -14.36
C SER A 129 30.87 14.28 -13.76
N LEU A 130 29.60 14.66 -14.03
CA LEU A 130 28.42 13.91 -13.61
C LEU A 130 28.16 12.70 -14.54
N THR A 131 29.22 11.93 -14.82
CA THR A 131 29.23 10.75 -15.70
C THR A 131 29.72 9.56 -14.89
N LEU A 132 29.08 8.39 -15.05
CA LEU A 132 29.44 7.16 -14.34
C LEU A 132 29.38 5.97 -15.30
N ALA A 133 30.49 5.22 -15.40
CA ALA A 133 30.50 3.92 -16.05
C ALA A 133 29.97 2.86 -15.07
N VAL A 134 28.99 2.06 -15.50
CA VAL A 134 28.37 1.02 -14.67
C VAL A 134 28.57 -0.33 -15.32
N LYS A 135 29.06 -1.31 -14.55
CA LYS A 135 29.26 -2.69 -14.99
C LYS A 135 28.58 -3.65 -14.02
N THR A 136 27.79 -4.58 -14.56
CA THR A 136 27.29 -5.72 -13.79
C THR A 136 28.36 -6.79 -13.71
N VAL A 137 28.54 -7.37 -12.52
CA VAL A 137 29.47 -8.47 -12.27
C VAL A 137 28.73 -9.61 -11.56
N PRO A 138 29.12 -10.89 -11.79
CA PRO A 138 28.41 -12.03 -11.23
C PRO A 138 28.58 -12.18 -9.71
N ASP A 139 29.72 -11.76 -9.17
CA ASP A 139 30.10 -11.95 -7.77
C ASP A 139 31.18 -10.95 -7.32
N VAL A 140 31.55 -11.04 -6.04
CA VAL A 140 32.58 -10.19 -5.42
C VAL A 140 33.98 -10.45 -5.99
N ASP A 141 34.28 -11.67 -6.48
CA ASP A 141 35.56 -11.99 -7.10
C ASP A 141 35.76 -11.24 -8.42
N ALA A 142 34.74 -11.26 -9.26
CA ALA A 142 34.73 -10.53 -10.51
C ALA A 142 34.79 -9.02 -10.27
N ALA A 143 34.16 -8.51 -9.20
CA ALA A 143 34.30 -7.11 -8.78
C ALA A 143 35.74 -6.75 -8.42
N ILE A 144 36.38 -7.55 -7.55
CA ILE A 144 37.78 -7.36 -7.14
C ILE A 144 38.72 -7.41 -8.35
N ALA A 145 38.55 -8.40 -9.23
CA ALA A 145 39.37 -8.54 -10.43
C ALA A 145 39.21 -7.34 -11.37
N HIS A 146 37.98 -6.83 -11.52
CA HIS A 146 37.72 -5.65 -12.34
C HIS A 146 38.38 -4.39 -11.76
N ILE A 147 38.24 -4.15 -10.44
CA ILE A 147 38.86 -2.99 -9.78
C ILE A 147 40.39 -3.05 -9.90
N ASN A 148 41.01 -4.20 -9.62
CA ASN A 148 42.46 -4.33 -9.69
C ASN A 148 43.01 -4.21 -11.13
N ALA A 149 42.19 -4.46 -12.16
CA ALA A 149 42.59 -4.36 -13.56
C ALA A 149 42.43 -2.95 -14.14
N HIS A 150 41.42 -2.20 -13.71
CA HIS A 150 41.02 -0.93 -14.33
C HIS A 150 41.14 0.29 -13.39
N GLY A 151 41.11 0.08 -12.07
CA GLY A 151 41.19 1.14 -11.09
C GLY A 151 42.59 1.77 -11.02
N SER A 152 42.65 3.04 -10.60
CA SER A 152 43.91 3.76 -10.38
C SER A 152 44.59 3.41 -9.04
N HIS A 153 44.08 2.41 -8.32
CA HIS A 153 44.51 2.03 -6.98
C HIS A 153 44.40 3.15 -5.92
N HIS A 154 43.47 4.09 -6.12
CA HIS A 154 43.25 5.22 -5.22
C HIS A 154 42.30 4.85 -4.07
N THR A 155 40.99 4.81 -4.33
CA THR A 155 39.98 4.51 -3.32
C THR A 155 38.85 3.71 -3.90
N ASP A 156 38.56 2.56 -3.29
CA ASP A 156 37.50 1.66 -3.71
C ASP A 156 36.65 1.26 -2.51
N ALA A 157 35.37 0.93 -2.74
CA ALA A 157 34.43 0.65 -1.67
C ALA A 157 33.46 -0.48 -2.04
N ILE A 158 33.07 -1.24 -1.02
CA ILE A 158 32.00 -2.23 -1.10
C ILE A 158 30.82 -1.80 -0.22
N LEU A 159 29.61 -1.94 -0.77
CA LEU A 159 28.36 -1.79 -0.04
C LEU A 159 27.73 -3.17 0.14
N THR A 160 27.77 -3.71 1.36
CA THR A 160 27.24 -5.05 1.65
C THR A 160 26.83 -5.18 3.12
N ALA A 161 25.83 -6.02 3.39
CA ALA A 161 25.49 -6.48 4.74
C ALA A 161 26.24 -7.77 5.14
N ASP A 162 26.86 -8.46 4.18
CA ASP A 162 27.67 -9.66 4.42
C ASP A 162 29.10 -9.27 4.81
N ALA A 163 29.43 -9.47 6.09
CA ALA A 163 30.76 -9.18 6.63
C ALA A 163 31.86 -10.04 5.97
N ALA A 164 31.59 -11.30 5.61
CA ALA A 164 32.59 -12.16 4.97
C ALA A 164 32.95 -11.64 3.57
N ALA A 165 31.96 -11.15 2.82
CA ALA A 165 32.19 -10.50 1.53
C ALA A 165 32.96 -9.18 1.70
N ALA A 166 32.65 -8.40 2.74
CA ALA A 166 33.34 -7.14 3.03
C ALA A 166 34.83 -7.35 3.35
N GLU A 167 35.16 -8.25 4.29
CA GLU A 167 36.55 -8.55 4.65
C GLU A 167 37.32 -9.08 3.44
N ARG A 168 36.71 -10.00 2.69
CA ARG A 168 37.30 -10.54 1.47
C ARG A 168 37.60 -9.47 0.42
N PHE A 169 36.74 -8.47 0.28
CA PHE A 169 36.97 -7.33 -0.60
C PHE A 169 38.10 -6.44 -0.08
N MET A 170 38.08 -6.09 1.21
CA MET A 170 39.10 -5.26 1.86
C MET A 170 40.50 -5.87 1.79
N ASP A 171 40.62 -7.19 1.92
CA ASP A 171 41.90 -7.91 1.86
C ASP A 171 42.48 -8.03 0.44
N ARG A 172 41.64 -7.97 -0.59
CA ARG A 172 42.02 -8.36 -1.97
C ARG A 172 42.02 -7.22 -2.98
N VAL A 173 41.37 -6.10 -2.68
CA VAL A 173 41.48 -4.89 -3.50
C VAL A 173 42.78 -4.17 -3.15
N ASP A 174 43.62 -3.96 -4.16
CA ASP A 174 44.95 -3.37 -3.98
C ASP A 174 44.92 -1.85 -4.19
N SER A 175 44.12 -1.15 -3.39
CA SER A 175 43.99 0.31 -3.42
C SER A 175 44.55 0.97 -2.16
N ALA A 176 44.85 2.26 -2.24
CA ALA A 176 45.37 3.00 -1.10
C ALA A 176 44.33 3.14 0.04
N GLY A 177 43.04 3.24 -0.32
CA GLY A 177 41.92 3.12 0.61
C GLY A 177 40.93 2.07 0.13
N VAL A 178 40.51 1.17 1.02
CA VAL A 178 39.45 0.20 0.76
C VAL A 178 38.41 0.28 1.86
N TYR A 179 37.15 0.55 1.50
CA TYR A 179 36.10 0.88 2.47
C TYR A 179 34.92 -0.10 2.44
N TRP A 180 34.34 -0.33 3.61
CA TRP A 180 33.09 -1.05 3.78
C TRP A 180 32.00 -0.08 4.24
N ASN A 181 30.91 0.02 3.48
CA ASN A 181 29.73 0.84 3.81
C ASN A 181 30.04 2.32 4.09
N ALA A 182 31.09 2.85 3.45
CA ALA A 182 31.48 4.25 3.54
C ALA A 182 31.77 4.84 2.16
N SER A 183 31.52 6.14 2.01
CA SER A 183 31.78 6.86 0.76
C SER A 183 33.27 6.92 0.45
N THR A 184 33.64 6.77 -0.83
CA THR A 184 35.03 6.97 -1.30
C THR A 184 35.55 8.38 -1.04
N ARG A 185 34.67 9.37 -0.85
CA ARG A 185 35.01 10.76 -0.48
C ARG A 185 35.65 10.90 0.90
N VAL A 186 35.62 9.84 1.71
CA VAL A 186 36.27 9.80 3.02
C VAL A 186 37.80 9.77 2.90
N ALA A 187 38.35 9.41 1.74
CA ALA A 187 39.79 9.40 1.45
C ALA A 187 40.39 10.81 1.43
N ASP A 188 40.73 11.31 2.61
CA ASP A 188 41.19 12.69 2.84
C ASP A 188 41.85 12.78 4.21
N GLY A 189 43.02 13.41 4.28
CA GLY A 189 43.83 13.48 5.50
C GLY A 189 43.16 14.20 6.66
N MET A 190 42.33 15.21 6.40
CA MET A 190 41.54 15.88 7.45
C MET A 190 40.48 14.94 8.01
N ARG A 191 39.80 14.17 7.16
CA ARG A 191 38.82 13.16 7.59
C ARG A 191 39.46 12.01 8.36
N TYR A 192 40.70 11.67 8.04
CA TYR A 192 41.50 10.66 8.75
C TYR A 192 42.10 11.15 10.08
N GLY A 193 42.00 12.45 10.37
CA GLY A 193 42.55 13.04 11.60
C GLY A 193 44.03 13.41 11.52
N PHE A 194 44.61 13.50 10.33
CA PHE A 194 46.00 13.94 10.14
C PHE A 194 46.18 15.46 10.27
N GLY A 195 45.07 16.21 10.27
CA GLY A 195 45.04 17.68 10.40
C GLY A 195 45.42 18.44 9.12
N THR A 196 46.20 17.84 8.23
CA THR A 196 46.45 18.34 6.87
C THR A 196 46.95 17.18 5.99
N GLU A 197 46.93 17.37 4.68
CA GLU A 197 47.60 16.49 3.73
C GLU A 197 48.38 17.31 2.69
N VAL A 198 49.48 16.74 2.19
CA VAL A 198 50.16 17.28 1.01
C VAL A 198 49.49 16.79 -0.27
N GLY A 199 48.91 15.60 -0.22
CA GLY A 199 48.18 14.96 -1.30
C GLY A 199 47.92 13.48 -0.99
N ILE A 200 47.40 12.76 -1.96
CA ILE A 200 47.09 11.33 -1.85
C ILE A 200 48.05 10.55 -2.74
N SER A 201 48.73 9.55 -2.15
CA SER A 201 49.69 8.70 -2.85
C SER A 201 49.08 7.33 -3.15
N THR A 202 49.11 6.90 -4.41
CA THR A 202 48.78 5.53 -4.80
C THR A 202 50.00 4.60 -4.85
N ASN A 203 51.21 5.14 -4.61
CA ASN A 203 52.45 4.38 -4.61
C ASN A 203 52.51 3.38 -3.46
N LYS A 204 53.14 2.23 -3.70
CA LYS A 204 53.31 1.16 -2.69
C LYS A 204 54.51 1.36 -1.77
N ILE A 205 55.43 2.25 -2.13
CA ILE A 205 56.64 2.53 -1.35
C ILE A 205 56.50 3.86 -0.59
N HIS A 206 57.13 3.94 0.58
CA HIS A 206 57.17 5.11 1.46
C HIS A 206 55.83 5.44 2.15
N ALA A 207 54.91 6.10 1.46
CA ALA A 207 53.61 6.51 2.01
C ALA A 207 52.50 6.25 0.97
N ARG A 208 51.37 5.71 1.43
CA ARG A 208 50.22 5.31 0.60
C ARG A 208 48.92 5.78 1.26
N GLY A 209 48.01 6.31 0.46
CA GLY A 209 46.81 7.02 0.91
C GLY A 209 47.08 8.50 1.16
N PRO A 210 46.21 9.18 1.93
CA PRO A 210 46.44 10.56 2.37
C PRO A 210 47.80 10.70 3.06
N VAL A 211 48.62 11.65 2.62
CA VAL A 211 50.00 11.84 3.12
C VAL A 211 50.05 13.02 4.08
N GLY A 212 50.09 12.72 5.39
CA GLY A 212 50.30 13.67 6.47
C GLY A 212 51.78 13.92 6.80
N LEU A 213 52.06 14.48 7.98
CA LEU A 213 53.42 14.83 8.42
C LEU A 213 54.39 13.64 8.40
N ASP A 214 53.96 12.47 8.87
CA ASP A 214 54.82 11.28 8.95
C ASP A 214 55.34 10.85 7.57
N GLY A 215 54.51 11.01 6.53
CA GLY A 215 54.88 10.72 5.15
C GLY A 215 55.87 11.72 4.54
N LEU A 216 56.25 12.79 5.26
CA LEU A 216 57.32 13.72 4.88
C LEU A 216 58.61 13.47 5.66
N THR A 217 58.62 12.47 6.54
CA THR A 217 59.79 12.12 7.35
C THR A 217 60.48 10.87 6.79
N ILE A 218 61.79 10.78 7.02
CA ILE A 218 62.56 9.55 6.79
C ILE A 218 63.45 9.30 8.01
N TYR A 219 63.93 8.06 8.15
CA TYR A 219 64.78 7.69 9.26
C TYR A 219 66.27 7.91 8.96
N LYS A 220 67.06 8.02 10.02
CA LYS A 220 68.52 7.95 9.97
C LYS A 220 69.04 7.07 11.08
N PHE A 221 70.06 6.27 10.80
CA PHE A 221 70.72 5.47 11.82
C PHE A 221 71.73 6.33 12.59
N LYS A 222 71.60 6.36 13.92
CA LYS A 222 72.57 7.00 14.82
C LYS A 222 73.21 5.93 15.68
N LEU A 223 74.42 5.51 15.33
CA LEU A 223 75.21 4.60 16.15
C LEU A 223 76.08 5.40 17.12
N ARG A 224 75.98 5.11 18.42
CA ARG A 224 76.86 5.68 19.45
C ARG A 224 77.85 4.62 19.89
N GLY A 225 79.11 4.84 19.54
CA GLY A 225 80.21 3.95 19.87
C GLY A 225 81.24 4.57 20.80
N ALA A 226 82.17 3.73 21.24
CA ALA A 226 83.42 4.04 21.92
C ALA A 226 84.56 3.34 21.14
N TYR A 227 84.72 3.73 19.87
CA TYR A 227 85.78 3.26 18.97
C TYR A 227 85.79 1.75 18.70
N GLN A 228 84.63 1.09 18.67
CA GLN A 228 84.58 -0.36 18.43
C GLN A 228 84.83 -0.69 16.94
N PRO A 229 85.84 -1.53 16.61
CA PRO A 229 86.08 -1.96 15.24
C PRO A 229 85.20 -3.17 14.90
N THR A 230 84.60 -3.19 13.71
CA THR A 230 83.74 -4.30 13.24
C THR A 230 84.46 -5.64 13.20
N ALA A 231 85.78 -5.65 12.91
CA ALA A 231 86.59 -6.86 12.87
C ALA A 231 86.65 -7.64 14.20
N ALA A 232 86.47 -6.93 15.33
CA ALA A 232 86.47 -7.53 16.67
C ALA A 232 85.16 -8.24 17.02
N TYR A 233 84.16 -8.21 16.13
CA TYR A 233 82.85 -8.82 16.33
C TYR A 233 82.59 -9.95 15.33
N GLY A 234 81.82 -10.94 15.76
CA GLY A 234 81.45 -12.11 14.97
C GLY A 234 81.51 -13.40 15.80
N ASP A 235 81.23 -14.52 15.14
CA ASP A 235 81.03 -15.81 15.83
C ASP A 235 82.31 -16.66 15.92
N ALA A 236 83.43 -16.14 15.41
CA ALA A 236 84.73 -16.82 15.45
C ALA A 236 85.38 -16.72 16.85
N ASP A 237 86.24 -17.69 17.15
CA ASP A 237 86.94 -17.77 18.44
C ASP A 237 87.77 -16.51 18.71
N GLY A 238 87.63 -15.94 19.91
CA GLY A 238 88.26 -14.67 20.31
C GLY A 238 87.55 -13.40 19.84
N LYS A 239 86.44 -13.48 19.09
CA LYS A 239 85.60 -12.32 18.73
C LYS A 239 84.48 -12.10 19.75
N ARG A 240 83.98 -10.85 19.79
CA ARG A 240 82.84 -10.48 20.63
C ARG A 240 81.54 -10.76 19.89
N PRO A 241 80.56 -11.42 20.51
CA PRO A 241 79.27 -11.64 19.88
C PRO A 241 78.48 -10.34 19.78
N TRP A 242 77.65 -10.23 18.75
CA TRP A 242 76.64 -9.19 18.66
C TRP A 242 75.49 -9.52 19.63
N LYS A 243 75.09 -8.54 20.44
CA LYS A 243 73.99 -8.76 21.40
C LYS A 243 72.61 -8.75 20.75
N HIS A 244 72.43 -7.89 19.74
CA HIS A 244 71.14 -7.64 19.06
C HIS A 244 69.93 -7.51 20.02
N GLU A 245 70.18 -6.95 21.20
CA GLU A 245 69.18 -6.80 22.26
C GLU A 245 68.35 -5.54 22.00
N LYS A 246 67.02 -5.69 21.92
CA LYS A 246 66.11 -4.56 21.83
C LYS A 246 66.00 -3.92 23.22
N LEU A 247 66.38 -2.66 23.31
CA LEU A 247 66.20 -1.86 24.51
C LEU A 247 64.79 -1.22 24.52
N PRO A 248 64.22 -0.94 25.70
CA PRO A 248 63.00 -0.14 25.79
C PRO A 248 63.25 1.25 25.19
N ILE A 249 62.25 1.75 24.44
CA ILE A 249 62.24 3.07 23.79
C ILE A 249 61.27 3.96 24.55
#